data_AF-A0A1F4B7R2-F1
#
_entry.id   AF-A0A1F4B7R2-F1
#
_cell.length_a   1.000
_cell.length_b   1.000
_cell.length_c   1.000
_cell.angle_alpha   90.00
_cell.angle_beta   90.00
_cell.angle_gamma   90.00
#
_symmetry.space_group_name_H-M   'P 1'
#
loop_
_entity.id
_entity.type
_entity.pdbx_description
1 polymer ?
#
loop_
_entity_poly.entity_id
_entity_poly.type
_entity_poly.pdbx_seq_one_letter_code
_entity_poly.pdbx_strand_id
1 'polypeptide(L)'
;MADHFHNPVPDGTAVAFTSEGGVVLPSCTTVGGVCTSTLTSQALRPSNGRVTVLARATGEETFTDLNGDGFVNTLAEMIDANGASTDMGDAFVDYNENGVRDSNEPYFDFNGNGYYTAPKIAAAGDITHPSSGLYRGLLCNGDPAVCSAQKTIDVRNSQVIVFSSSTANIIINGGATIALPTCTPSTGVIDSRTFTVTVVDQNGNAMPAGTLVTFLATAGTITSTRSYTVPDTTGCRIGNGPDGVAYACPAGAGSASFGNISVTMTTNAVFSPSITNADGTTTPATCSIATGSTGIFTVNVTSPSGVVTTNSVGVTE
;
A
#
# COMPACT_ATOMS: atom_id res chain seq x y z
N MET A 1 -19.20 -1.97 -11.52
CA MET A 1 -18.83 -2.43 -12.87
C MET A 1 -19.76 -1.74 -13.86
N ALA A 2 -19.25 -1.37 -15.04
CA ALA A 2 -20.04 -0.70 -16.06
C ALA A 2 -19.82 -1.34 -17.43
N ASP A 3 -20.80 -1.17 -18.33
CA ASP A 3 -20.67 -1.50 -19.75
C ASP A 3 -19.90 -0.40 -20.51
N HIS A 4 -19.74 -0.59 -21.82
CA HIS A 4 -19.07 0.36 -22.71
C HIS A 4 -19.72 1.76 -22.73
N PHE A 5 -21.01 1.83 -22.41
CA PHE A 5 -21.78 3.07 -22.41
C PHE A 5 -21.86 3.72 -21.01
N HIS A 6 -21.01 3.28 -20.08
CA HIS A 6 -20.94 3.74 -18.70
C HIS A 6 -22.22 3.51 -17.89
N ASN A 7 -23.06 2.55 -18.31
CA ASN A 7 -24.19 2.11 -17.50
C ASN A 7 -23.77 1.01 -16.54
N PRO A 8 -24.41 0.89 -15.35
CA PRO A 8 -24.19 -0.23 -14.47
C PRO A 8 -24.42 -1.56 -15.19
N VAL A 9 -23.55 -2.54 -14.96
CA VAL A 9 -23.77 -3.91 -15.44
C VAL A 9 -25.13 -4.42 -14.93
N PRO A 10 -25.93 -5.13 -15.76
CA PRO A 10 -27.26 -5.61 -15.39
C PRO A 10 -27.27 -6.38 -14.07
N ASP A 11 -28.41 -6.33 -13.38
CA ASP A 11 -28.61 -7.13 -12.17
C ASP A 11 -28.57 -8.63 -12.49
N GLY A 12 -27.96 -9.42 -11.60
CA GLY A 12 -27.84 -10.86 -11.77
C GLY A 12 -26.56 -11.32 -12.49
N THR A 13 -25.71 -10.42 -12.99
CA THR A 13 -24.40 -10.81 -13.52
C THR A 13 -23.54 -11.45 -12.43
N ALA A 14 -23.09 -12.67 -12.67
CA ALA A 14 -22.28 -13.43 -11.73
C ALA A 14 -20.83 -12.93 -11.73
N VAL A 15 -20.28 -12.70 -10.54
CA VAL A 15 -18.86 -12.43 -10.31
C VAL A 15 -18.30 -13.58 -9.49
N ALA A 16 -17.20 -14.18 -9.97
CA ALA A 16 -16.46 -15.22 -9.29
C ALA A 16 -15.19 -14.65 -8.64
N PHE A 17 -14.88 -15.09 -7.43
CA PHE A 17 -13.70 -14.68 -6.69
C PHE A 17 -12.74 -15.85 -6.52
N THR A 18 -11.44 -15.58 -6.61
CA THR A 18 -10.39 -16.53 -6.29
C THR A 18 -9.32 -15.81 -5.49
N SER A 19 -8.82 -16.44 -4.44
CA SER A 19 -7.81 -15.86 -3.58
C SER A 19 -6.71 -16.87 -3.29
N GLU A 20 -5.48 -16.38 -3.15
CA GLU A 20 -4.32 -17.20 -2.79
C GLU A 20 -4.25 -17.56 -1.29
N GLY A 21 -5.08 -16.92 -0.47
CA GLY A 21 -5.08 -17.12 0.98
C GLY A 21 -6.38 -16.71 1.65
N GLY A 22 -6.62 -17.24 2.86
CA GLY A 22 -7.88 -17.03 3.57
C GLY A 22 -9.07 -17.72 2.89
N VAL A 23 -10.28 -17.33 3.28
CA VAL A 23 -11.53 -17.81 2.68
C VAL A 23 -12.32 -16.63 2.13
N VAL A 24 -12.44 -16.59 0.81
CA VAL A 24 -13.28 -15.65 0.09
C VAL A 24 -14.62 -16.33 -0.25
N LEU A 25 -15.74 -15.63 -0.06
CA LEU A 25 -17.00 -16.11 -0.58
C LEU A 25 -16.90 -16.19 -2.12
N PRO A 26 -17.12 -17.37 -2.74
CA PRO A 26 -16.61 -17.66 -4.07
C PRO A 26 -17.32 -16.92 -5.18
N SER A 27 -18.53 -16.41 -4.93
CA SER A 27 -19.27 -15.63 -5.92
C SER A 27 -20.28 -14.69 -5.29
N CYS A 28 -20.72 -13.70 -6.08
CA CYS A 28 -21.91 -12.91 -5.84
C CYS A 28 -22.59 -12.59 -7.19
N THR A 29 -23.77 -11.99 -7.13
CA THR A 29 -24.44 -11.42 -8.32
C THR A 29 -24.58 -9.91 -8.16
N THR A 30 -24.46 -9.17 -9.26
CA THR A 30 -24.60 -7.72 -9.27
C THR A 30 -26.01 -7.27 -8.89
N VAL A 31 -26.09 -6.16 -8.16
CA VAL A 31 -27.29 -5.34 -7.98
C VAL A 31 -26.88 -3.88 -8.15
N GLY A 32 -27.47 -3.16 -9.09
CA GLY A 32 -27.06 -1.81 -9.47
C GLY A 32 -25.60 -1.75 -9.94
N GLY A 33 -25.12 -2.78 -10.64
CA GLY A 33 -23.73 -2.89 -11.12
C GLY A 33 -22.67 -3.12 -10.02
N VAL A 34 -23.08 -3.43 -8.78
CA VAL A 34 -22.18 -3.69 -7.64
C VAL A 34 -22.34 -5.12 -7.15
N CYS A 35 -21.23 -5.76 -6.81
CA CYS A 35 -21.17 -7.09 -6.25
C CYS A 35 -20.13 -7.08 -5.12
N THR A 36 -20.48 -7.57 -3.94
CA THR A 36 -19.59 -7.60 -2.77
C THR A 36 -19.35 -9.03 -2.31
N SER A 37 -18.11 -9.34 -1.93
CA SER A 37 -17.73 -10.60 -1.31
C SER A 37 -17.01 -10.33 0.01
N THR A 38 -17.06 -11.29 0.93
CA THR A 38 -16.36 -11.25 2.20
C THR A 38 -15.14 -12.17 2.14
N LEU A 39 -13.96 -11.62 2.45
CA LEU A 39 -12.73 -12.36 2.70
C LEU A 39 -12.50 -12.46 4.21
N THR A 40 -12.30 -13.69 4.70
CA THR A 40 -11.92 -13.95 6.09
C THR A 40 -10.49 -14.49 6.14
N SER A 41 -9.60 -13.81 6.86
CA SER A 41 -8.22 -14.28 7.04
C SER A 41 -8.18 -15.61 7.78
N GLN A 42 -7.17 -16.45 7.49
CA GLN A 42 -6.97 -17.75 8.13
C GLN A 42 -5.52 -17.93 8.61
N ALA A 43 -5.22 -19.08 9.22
CA ALA A 43 -3.87 -19.40 9.69
C ALA A 43 -2.88 -19.64 8.53
N LEU A 44 -3.34 -20.27 7.43
CA LEU A 44 -2.52 -20.38 6.22
C LEU A 44 -2.49 -19.01 5.53
N ARG A 45 -1.29 -18.43 5.44
CA ARG A 45 -1.03 -17.10 4.85
C ARG A 45 0.22 -17.17 3.99
N PRO A 46 0.28 -16.42 2.89
CA PRO A 46 1.53 -16.19 2.18
C PRO A 46 2.61 -15.62 3.12
N SER A 47 3.86 -15.96 2.87
CA SER A 47 4.99 -15.63 3.76
C SER A 47 5.24 -14.13 3.90
N ASN A 48 4.83 -13.33 2.92
CA ASN A 48 4.87 -11.86 2.94
C ASN A 48 3.65 -11.23 3.61
N GLY A 49 2.67 -12.03 4.08
CA GLY A 49 1.45 -11.54 4.72
C GLY A 49 0.48 -10.84 3.78
N ARG A 50 0.61 -11.00 2.46
CA ARG A 50 -0.21 -10.35 1.44
C ARG A 50 -1.03 -11.36 0.68
N VAL A 51 -2.23 -10.98 0.30
CA VAL A 51 -3.17 -11.85 -0.40
C VAL A 51 -3.84 -11.08 -1.53
N THR A 52 -3.64 -11.56 -2.75
CA THR A 52 -4.37 -11.12 -3.93
C THR A 52 -5.71 -11.86 -4.01
N VAL A 53 -6.77 -11.09 -4.25
CA VAL A 53 -8.11 -11.58 -4.58
C VAL A 53 -8.42 -11.16 -6.01
N LEU A 54 -8.55 -12.14 -6.89
CA LEU A 54 -9.00 -11.95 -8.26
C LEU A 54 -10.52 -12.03 -8.31
N ALA A 55 -11.16 -11.01 -8.87
CA ALA A 55 -12.57 -11.00 -9.23
C ALA A 55 -12.70 -11.13 -10.75
N ARG A 56 -13.59 -12.01 -11.23
CA ARG A 56 -13.85 -12.27 -12.65
C ARG A 56 -15.33 -12.27 -12.94
N ALA A 57 -15.71 -11.78 -14.11
CA ALA A 57 -17.03 -11.97 -14.68
C ALA A 57 -16.90 -12.26 -16.17
N THR A 58 -17.88 -12.96 -16.75
CA THR A 58 -17.94 -13.10 -18.20
C THR A 58 -18.39 -11.78 -18.81
N GLY A 59 -17.57 -11.23 -19.70
CA GLY A 59 -17.84 -9.97 -20.38
C GLY A 59 -17.11 -9.88 -21.70
N GLU A 60 -16.86 -8.66 -22.16
CA GLU A 60 -16.12 -8.34 -23.37
C GLU A 60 -15.01 -7.35 -23.07
N GLU A 61 -14.03 -7.26 -23.96
CA GLU A 61 -12.94 -6.30 -23.84
C GLU A 61 -13.43 -4.87 -23.96
N THR A 62 -12.64 -3.95 -23.39
CA THR A 62 -12.85 -2.51 -23.58
C THR A 62 -12.18 -2.04 -24.86
N PHE A 63 -12.69 -0.97 -25.44
CA PHE A 63 -12.11 -0.27 -26.58
C PHE A 63 -12.41 1.23 -26.47
N THR A 64 -11.67 2.05 -27.19
CA THR A 64 -11.95 3.47 -27.39
C THR A 64 -12.64 3.62 -28.73
N ASP A 65 -13.93 3.98 -28.72
CA ASP A 65 -14.64 4.31 -29.95
C ASP A 65 -14.15 5.65 -30.52
N LEU A 66 -13.29 5.59 -31.54
CA LEU A 66 -12.67 6.79 -32.13
C LEU A 66 -13.60 7.49 -33.13
N ASN A 67 -14.64 6.80 -33.61
CA ASN A 67 -15.46 7.25 -34.72
C ASN A 67 -16.94 7.50 -34.33
N GLY A 68 -17.37 7.01 -33.16
CA GLY A 68 -18.68 7.23 -32.56
C GLY A 68 -19.78 6.29 -33.03
N ASP A 69 -19.46 5.15 -33.66
CA ASP A 69 -20.43 4.20 -34.18
C ASP A 69 -20.79 3.06 -33.21
N GLY A 70 -20.10 2.96 -32.08
CA GLY A 70 -20.31 1.94 -31.05
C GLY A 70 -19.75 0.56 -31.41
N PHE A 71 -18.90 0.44 -32.43
CA PHE A 71 -18.24 -0.81 -32.81
C PHE A 71 -16.72 -0.65 -32.88
N VAL A 72 -16.01 -1.73 -32.58
CA VAL A 72 -14.58 -1.82 -32.93
C VAL A 72 -14.46 -2.07 -34.43
N ASN A 73 -13.80 -1.13 -35.10
CA ASN A 73 -13.59 -1.14 -36.54
C ASN A 73 -12.13 -1.37 -36.91
N THR A 74 -11.21 -0.95 -36.03
CA THR A 74 -9.77 -1.04 -36.28
C THR A 74 -9.01 -1.38 -34.99
N LEU A 75 -7.80 -1.93 -35.13
CA LEU A 75 -6.92 -2.15 -33.97
C LEU A 75 -6.51 -0.84 -33.26
N ALA A 76 -6.64 0.32 -33.91
CA ALA A 76 -6.37 1.61 -33.27
C ALA A 76 -7.38 1.94 -32.16
N GLU A 77 -8.58 1.36 -32.22
CA GLU A 77 -9.62 1.50 -31.20
C GLU A 77 -9.38 0.55 -30.01
N MET A 78 -8.46 -0.41 -30.13
CA MET A 78 -8.01 -1.26 -29.01
C MET A 78 -6.87 -0.59 -28.20
N ILE A 79 -6.81 0.74 -28.24
CA ILE A 79 -5.88 1.56 -27.47
C ILE A 79 -6.72 2.53 -26.62
N ASP A 80 -6.42 2.62 -25.33
CA ASP A 80 -7.10 3.53 -24.42
C ASP A 80 -6.66 4.99 -24.64
N ALA A 81 -7.33 5.93 -23.96
CA ALA A 81 -7.01 7.36 -24.06
C ALA A 81 -5.58 7.72 -23.56
N ASN A 82 -4.90 6.81 -22.86
CA ASN A 82 -3.53 6.98 -22.37
C ASN A 82 -2.49 6.35 -23.30
N GLY A 83 -2.90 5.74 -24.41
CA GLY A 83 -2.01 5.06 -25.35
C GLY A 83 -1.66 3.63 -24.95
N ALA A 84 -2.35 3.03 -23.98
CA ALA A 84 -2.16 1.64 -23.57
C ALA A 84 -3.08 0.68 -24.33
N SER A 85 -2.62 -0.54 -24.58
CA SER A 85 -3.45 -1.59 -25.19
C SER A 85 -4.63 -1.94 -24.27
N THR A 86 -5.81 -2.13 -24.85
CA THR A 86 -7.00 -2.63 -24.14
C THR A 86 -7.18 -4.15 -24.24
N ASP A 87 -6.30 -4.85 -24.98
CA ASP A 87 -6.32 -6.31 -25.10
C ASP A 87 -6.07 -6.98 -23.73
N MET A 88 -6.85 -8.00 -23.42
CA MET A 88 -6.83 -8.74 -22.17
C MET A 88 -6.47 -10.21 -22.39
N GLY A 89 -5.43 -10.70 -21.73
CA GLY A 89 -5.13 -12.14 -21.70
C GLY A 89 -6.09 -12.92 -20.81
N ASP A 90 -5.77 -14.18 -20.54
CA ASP A 90 -6.45 -14.99 -19.52
C ASP A 90 -6.29 -14.36 -18.13
N ALA A 91 -7.28 -14.61 -17.27
CA ALA A 91 -7.24 -14.14 -15.90
C ALA A 91 -6.29 -15.00 -15.05
N PHE A 92 -5.53 -14.38 -14.15
CA PHE A 92 -4.64 -15.11 -13.25
C PHE A 92 -4.60 -14.45 -11.87
N VAL A 93 -4.28 -15.23 -10.85
CA VAL A 93 -4.07 -14.70 -9.49
C VAL A 93 -2.59 -14.36 -9.38
N ASP A 94 -2.29 -13.06 -9.28
CA ASP A 94 -0.95 -12.51 -9.19
C ASP A 94 -0.45 -12.58 -7.73
N TYR A 95 0.36 -13.59 -7.43
CA TYR A 95 0.83 -13.92 -6.08
C TYR A 95 1.96 -12.98 -5.62
N ASN A 96 2.69 -12.40 -6.56
CA ASN A 96 3.83 -11.53 -6.26
C ASN A 96 3.59 -10.05 -6.61
N GLU A 97 2.38 -9.71 -7.04
CA GLU A 97 1.89 -8.37 -7.37
C GLU A 97 2.76 -7.66 -8.43
N ASN A 98 3.33 -8.42 -9.39
CA ASN A 98 4.21 -7.88 -10.44
C ASN A 98 3.47 -7.50 -11.74
N GLY A 99 2.18 -7.83 -11.85
CA GLY A 99 1.34 -7.57 -13.02
C GLY A 99 1.55 -8.51 -14.21
N VAL A 100 2.33 -9.58 -14.05
CA VAL A 100 2.70 -10.55 -15.10
C VAL A 100 2.57 -11.97 -14.57
N ARG A 101 1.86 -12.83 -15.31
CA ARG A 101 1.66 -14.22 -14.89
C ARG A 101 2.98 -15.00 -14.83
N ASP A 102 3.31 -15.49 -13.63
CA ASP A 102 4.45 -16.37 -13.38
C ASP A 102 4.10 -17.87 -13.47
N SER A 103 5.11 -18.72 -13.61
CA SER A 103 4.90 -20.16 -13.83
C SER A 103 4.15 -20.87 -12.68
N ASN A 104 4.28 -20.37 -11.45
CA ASN A 104 3.65 -20.86 -10.23
C ASN A 104 2.27 -20.25 -9.95
N GLU A 105 1.78 -19.36 -10.82
CA GLU A 105 0.51 -18.67 -10.63
C GLU A 105 -0.61 -19.36 -11.41
N PRO A 106 -1.76 -19.62 -10.75
CA PRO A 106 -2.90 -20.21 -11.41
C PRO A 106 -3.56 -19.20 -12.35
N TYR A 107 -3.98 -19.68 -13.52
CA TYR A 107 -4.74 -18.91 -14.49
C TYR A 107 -6.04 -19.64 -14.85
N PHE A 108 -6.98 -18.88 -15.39
CA PHE A 108 -8.27 -19.35 -15.85
C PHE A 108 -8.27 -19.34 -17.37
N ASP A 109 -8.11 -20.53 -17.92
CA ASP A 109 -8.22 -20.76 -19.36
C ASP A 109 -9.69 -20.63 -19.78
N PHE A 110 -10.06 -19.45 -20.25
CA PHE A 110 -11.43 -19.15 -20.63
C PHE A 110 -11.85 -19.88 -21.92
N ASN A 111 -10.90 -20.12 -22.83
CA ASN A 111 -11.16 -20.70 -24.14
C ASN A 111 -11.03 -22.23 -24.18
N GLY A 112 -10.48 -22.83 -23.11
CA GLY A 112 -10.37 -24.27 -22.91
C GLY A 112 -9.29 -24.94 -23.78
N ASN A 113 -8.32 -24.18 -24.29
CA ASN A 113 -7.27 -24.71 -25.17
C ASN A 113 -6.10 -25.38 -24.42
N GLY A 114 -6.06 -25.27 -23.08
CA GLY A 114 -5.03 -25.85 -22.21
C GLY A 114 -3.79 -24.98 -21.99
N TYR A 115 -3.77 -23.72 -22.46
CA TYR A 115 -2.62 -22.83 -22.41
C TYR A 115 -2.99 -21.43 -21.93
N TYR A 116 -2.09 -20.80 -21.17
CA TYR A 116 -2.21 -19.39 -20.79
C TYR A 116 -2.04 -18.48 -22.00
N THR A 117 -2.99 -17.57 -22.17
CA THR A 117 -3.01 -16.55 -23.21
C THR A 117 -2.61 -15.21 -22.60
N ALA A 118 -1.42 -14.69 -22.91
CA ALA A 118 -1.00 -13.36 -22.47
C ALA A 118 -1.69 -12.25 -23.29
N PRO A 119 -1.93 -11.06 -22.71
CA PRO A 119 -2.36 -9.90 -23.49
C PRO A 119 -1.27 -9.51 -24.51
N LYS A 120 -1.68 -9.05 -25.69
CA LYS A 120 -0.77 -8.43 -26.66
C LYS A 120 -0.79 -6.91 -26.53
N ILE A 121 0.39 -6.36 -26.29
CA ILE A 121 0.69 -4.96 -26.62
C ILE A 121 0.59 -4.81 -28.14
N ALA A 122 -0.15 -3.81 -28.61
CA ALA A 122 -0.63 -3.61 -29.99
C ALA A 122 0.44 -3.42 -31.08
N ALA A 123 1.62 -4.04 -30.97
CA ALA A 123 2.48 -4.29 -32.12
C ALA A 123 1.86 -5.44 -32.94
N ALA A 124 1.02 -5.04 -33.89
CA ALA A 124 0.23 -5.88 -34.78
C ALA A 124 1.05 -6.95 -35.55
N GLY A 125 0.44 -8.10 -35.82
CA GLY A 125 0.81 -8.94 -36.97
C GLY A 125 0.84 -10.45 -36.79
N ASP A 126 0.68 -10.98 -35.58
CA ASP A 126 0.69 -12.42 -35.36
C ASP A 126 -0.69 -12.96 -34.97
N ILE A 127 -1.38 -13.46 -35.99
CA ILE A 127 -2.69 -14.13 -35.98
C ILE A 127 -2.61 -15.63 -35.62
N THR A 128 -1.42 -16.15 -35.32
CA THR A 128 -1.22 -17.61 -35.12
C THR A 128 -1.24 -18.05 -33.65
N HIS A 129 -1.42 -17.11 -32.72
CA HIS A 129 -1.58 -17.38 -31.29
C HIS A 129 -3.03 -17.19 -30.81
N PRO A 130 -3.47 -17.90 -29.75
CA PRO A 130 -4.79 -17.71 -29.15
C PRO A 130 -5.03 -16.29 -28.60
N SER A 131 -3.96 -15.49 -28.37
CA SER A 131 -4.01 -14.03 -28.32
C SER A 131 -3.56 -13.44 -29.64
N SER A 132 -4.50 -13.30 -30.57
CA SER A 132 -4.30 -12.63 -31.84
C SER A 132 -4.24 -11.09 -31.71
N GLY A 133 -4.38 -10.55 -30.48
CA GLY A 133 -4.56 -9.11 -30.24
C GLY A 133 -5.86 -8.57 -30.85
N LEU A 134 -6.84 -9.46 -31.05
CA LEU A 134 -8.13 -9.17 -31.66
C LEU A 134 -9.18 -9.01 -30.58
N TYR A 135 -10.11 -8.10 -30.82
CA TYR A 135 -11.18 -7.76 -29.91
C TYR A 135 -12.12 -8.94 -29.66
N ARG A 136 -12.27 -9.30 -28.38
CA ARG A 136 -13.23 -10.30 -27.87
C ARG A 136 -14.45 -9.59 -27.29
N GLY A 137 -15.41 -9.30 -28.16
CA GLY A 137 -16.69 -8.73 -27.77
C GLY A 137 -17.74 -8.79 -28.88
N LEU A 138 -18.97 -8.49 -28.51
CA LEU A 138 -20.10 -8.41 -29.44
C LEU A 138 -20.09 -7.10 -30.25
N LEU A 139 -19.54 -6.04 -29.67
CA LEU A 139 -19.42 -4.71 -30.29
C LEU A 139 -18.25 -4.63 -31.28
N CYS A 140 -18.27 -5.48 -32.30
CA CYS A 140 -17.24 -5.51 -33.34
C CYS A 140 -17.88 -5.60 -34.72
N ASN A 141 -17.32 -4.91 -35.73
CA ASN A 141 -17.88 -4.82 -37.07
C ASN A 141 -17.84 -6.13 -37.89
N GLY A 142 -17.22 -7.18 -37.36
CA GLY A 142 -17.10 -8.49 -37.98
C GLY A 142 -15.87 -8.70 -38.85
N ASP A 143 -14.98 -7.70 -38.98
CA ASP A 143 -13.71 -7.86 -39.69
C ASP A 143 -12.81 -8.89 -38.97
N PRO A 144 -12.45 -10.03 -39.58
CA PRO A 144 -11.61 -11.03 -38.94
C PRO A 144 -10.17 -10.56 -38.64
N ALA A 145 -9.75 -9.43 -39.21
CA ALA A 145 -8.47 -8.78 -38.89
C ALA A 145 -8.51 -7.97 -37.58
N VAL A 146 -9.70 -7.75 -37.00
CA VAL A 146 -9.92 -6.95 -35.79
C VAL A 146 -10.71 -7.73 -34.74
N CYS A 147 -11.71 -8.51 -35.18
CA CYS A 147 -12.66 -9.20 -34.34
C CYS A 147 -12.26 -10.66 -34.12
N SER A 148 -12.11 -11.06 -32.86
CA SER A 148 -11.93 -12.45 -32.50
C SER A 148 -13.19 -13.28 -32.80
N ALA A 149 -13.01 -14.57 -33.10
CA ALA A 149 -14.11 -15.53 -33.18
C ALA A 149 -14.76 -15.74 -31.79
N GLN A 150 -13.97 -15.65 -30.74
CA GLN A 150 -14.45 -15.65 -29.36
C GLN A 150 -15.03 -14.28 -29.02
N LYS A 151 -16.27 -14.26 -28.52
CA LYS A 151 -17.03 -13.02 -28.26
C LYS A 151 -17.11 -12.61 -26.80
N THR A 152 -16.50 -13.39 -25.91
CA THR A 152 -16.48 -13.13 -24.48
C THR A 152 -15.13 -13.51 -23.87
N ILE A 153 -14.83 -12.96 -22.71
CA ILE A 153 -13.64 -13.26 -21.92
C ILE A 153 -13.96 -13.07 -20.43
N ASP A 154 -13.08 -13.56 -19.56
CA ASP A 154 -13.05 -13.14 -18.16
C ASP A 154 -12.53 -11.69 -18.06
N VAL A 155 -13.49 -10.75 -18.00
CA VAL A 155 -13.18 -9.41 -17.50
C VAL A 155 -12.86 -9.52 -16.02
N ARG A 156 -11.83 -8.81 -15.58
CA ARG A 156 -11.23 -9.05 -14.27
C ARG A 156 -10.67 -7.82 -13.62
N ASN A 157 -10.54 -7.90 -12.31
CA ASN A 157 -9.71 -7.00 -11.53
C ASN A 157 -9.17 -7.75 -10.30
N SER A 158 -8.07 -7.28 -9.75
CA SER A 158 -7.43 -7.86 -8.58
C SER A 158 -7.36 -6.83 -7.46
N GLN A 159 -7.57 -7.28 -6.22
CA GLN A 159 -7.38 -6.48 -5.02
C GLN A 159 -6.41 -7.17 -4.09
N VAL A 160 -5.38 -6.44 -3.66
CA VAL A 160 -4.46 -6.90 -2.62
C VAL A 160 -5.03 -6.55 -1.25
N ILE A 161 -4.96 -7.51 -0.33
CA ILE A 161 -5.30 -7.38 1.08
C ILE A 161 -4.10 -7.78 1.92
N VAL A 162 -3.77 -6.97 2.93
CA VAL A 162 -2.68 -7.28 3.87
C VAL A 162 -3.25 -7.99 5.09
N PHE A 163 -2.76 -9.20 5.34
CA PHE A 163 -3.04 -9.98 6.55
C PHE A 163 -2.06 -9.63 7.66
N SER A 164 -2.07 -8.35 8.05
CA SER A 164 -1.10 -7.76 8.96
C SER A 164 -0.99 -8.50 10.29
N SER A 165 0.24 -8.62 10.81
CA SER A 165 0.45 -9.12 12.17
C SER A 165 -0.04 -8.11 13.22
N SER A 166 -0.53 -8.60 14.37
CA SER A 166 -0.87 -7.74 15.51
C SER A 166 0.35 -7.25 16.30
N THR A 167 1.51 -7.88 16.08
CA THR A 167 2.81 -7.47 16.63
C THR A 167 3.51 -6.52 15.67
N ALA A 168 4.15 -5.47 16.20
CA ALA A 168 4.84 -4.46 15.41
C ALA A 168 6.36 -4.63 15.40
N ASN A 169 7.00 -4.29 14.29
CA ASN A 169 8.42 -3.95 14.24
C ASN A 169 8.58 -2.44 14.40
N ILE A 170 9.31 -2.02 15.44
CA ILE A 170 9.48 -0.61 15.81
C ILE A 170 10.96 -0.25 15.73
N ILE A 171 11.31 0.76 14.93
CA ILE A 171 12.66 1.34 14.87
C ILE A 171 12.57 2.81 15.24
N ILE A 172 13.31 3.23 16.26
CA ILE A 172 13.31 4.61 16.73
C ILE A 172 14.66 5.23 16.41
N ASN A 173 14.70 6.30 15.61
CA ASN A 173 15.93 7.05 15.30
C ASN A 173 17.07 6.12 14.82
N GLY A 174 16.75 5.11 14.01
CA GLY A 174 17.71 4.11 13.53
C GLY A 174 18.36 3.25 14.63
N GLY A 175 17.76 3.20 15.82
CA GLY A 175 18.30 2.54 17.01
C GLY A 175 19.26 3.41 17.84
N ALA A 176 19.56 4.63 17.40
CA ALA A 176 20.48 5.52 18.09
C ALA A 176 19.78 6.33 19.20
N THR A 177 20.56 6.69 20.23
CA THR A 177 20.15 7.65 21.27
C THR A 177 19.72 8.99 20.64
N ILE A 178 18.64 9.56 21.15
CA ILE A 178 18.15 10.87 20.76
C ILE A 178 18.89 11.94 21.58
N ALA A 179 19.87 12.58 20.96
CA ALA A 179 20.53 13.77 21.52
C ALA A 179 19.72 15.02 21.16
N LEU A 180 19.07 15.63 22.15
CA LEU A 180 18.34 16.87 21.99
C LEU A 180 19.33 18.04 21.92
N PRO A 181 19.03 19.07 21.12
CA PRO A 181 19.89 20.25 21.03
C PRO A 181 19.85 21.00 22.37
N THR A 182 20.98 21.60 22.71
CA THR A 182 21.10 22.42 23.92
C THR A 182 20.47 23.79 23.70
N CYS A 183 19.95 24.37 24.78
CA CYS A 183 19.52 25.77 24.79
C CYS A 183 20.73 26.70 24.62
N THR A 184 20.59 27.74 23.80
CA THR A 184 21.67 28.69 23.51
C THR A 184 21.56 29.93 24.43
N PRO A 185 22.45 30.14 25.41
CA PRO A 185 22.30 31.23 26.39
C PRO A 185 22.36 32.64 25.79
N SER A 186 23.05 32.82 24.65
CA SER A 186 23.18 34.14 24.01
C SER A 186 21.91 34.60 23.29
N THR A 187 21.03 33.67 22.90
CA THR A 187 19.80 33.97 22.14
C THR A 187 18.53 33.58 22.89
N GLY A 188 18.63 32.75 23.94
CA GLY A 188 17.48 32.17 24.65
C GLY A 188 16.66 31.20 23.81
N VAL A 189 17.15 30.81 22.63
CA VAL A 189 16.47 29.88 21.73
C VAL A 189 16.63 28.45 22.24
N ILE A 190 15.50 27.76 22.40
CA ILE A 190 15.43 26.32 22.63
C ILE A 190 15.14 25.67 21.29
N ASP A 191 16.16 25.06 20.70
CA ASP A 191 16.01 24.39 19.41
C ASP A 191 15.29 23.04 19.56
N SER A 192 14.84 22.48 18.44
CA SER A 192 14.14 21.22 18.37
C SER A 192 14.88 20.21 17.49
N ARG A 193 14.78 18.93 17.83
CA ARG A 193 15.24 17.84 16.98
C ARG A 193 14.05 17.08 16.43
N THR A 194 14.05 16.89 15.12
CA THR A 194 13.14 15.96 14.45
C THR A 194 13.88 14.65 14.15
N PHE A 195 13.24 13.52 14.43
CA PHE A 195 13.72 12.19 14.11
C PHE A 195 12.56 11.30 13.64
N THR A 196 12.91 10.13 13.12
CA THR A 196 11.94 9.20 12.55
C THR A 196 11.66 8.05 13.52
N VAL A 197 10.38 7.76 13.72
CA VAL A 197 9.89 6.48 14.27
C VAL A 197 9.32 5.68 13.12
N THR A 198 9.82 4.48 12.88
CA THR A 198 9.25 3.56 11.90
C THR A 198 8.43 2.50 12.61
N VAL A 199 7.18 2.32 12.18
CA VAL A 199 6.28 1.26 12.65
C VAL A 199 5.71 0.52 11.45
N VAL A 200 5.94 -0.79 11.40
CA VAL A 200 5.40 -1.72 10.41
C VAL A 200 5.06 -3.05 11.08
N ASP A 201 4.34 -3.92 10.39
CA ASP A 201 4.09 -5.28 10.87
C ASP A 201 5.38 -6.15 10.79
N GLN A 202 5.30 -7.42 11.19
CA GLN A 202 6.44 -8.33 11.18
C GLN A 202 7.01 -8.64 9.79
N ASN A 203 6.20 -8.46 8.74
CA ASN A 203 6.58 -8.69 7.35
C ASN A 203 6.96 -7.39 6.61
N GLY A 204 6.91 -6.24 7.30
CA GLY A 204 7.19 -4.93 6.73
C GLY A 204 5.96 -4.24 6.12
N ASN A 205 4.77 -4.84 6.20
CA ASN A 205 3.53 -4.23 5.73
C ASN A 205 2.98 -3.20 6.72
N ALA A 206 1.89 -2.55 6.32
CA ALA A 206 1.06 -1.78 7.23
C ALA A 206 0.63 -2.62 8.43
N MET A 207 0.67 -2.03 9.62
CA MET A 207 -0.05 -2.58 10.78
C MET A 207 -1.56 -2.61 10.48
N PRO A 208 -2.37 -3.45 11.18
CA PRO A 208 -3.81 -3.45 10.99
C PRO A 208 -4.40 -2.04 11.13
N ALA A 209 -5.34 -1.68 10.25
CA ALA A 209 -6.01 -0.39 10.30
C ALA A 209 -6.62 -0.13 11.68
N GLY A 210 -6.45 1.09 12.20
CA GLY A 210 -6.87 1.44 13.56
C GLY A 210 -5.84 1.11 14.66
N THR A 211 -4.69 0.52 14.32
CA THR A 211 -3.56 0.40 15.26
C THR A 211 -3.17 1.79 15.78
N LEU A 212 -3.06 1.92 17.10
CA LEU A 212 -2.69 3.17 17.77
C LEU A 212 -1.22 3.16 18.16
N VAL A 213 -0.44 4.07 17.59
CA VAL A 213 0.95 4.34 17.95
C VAL A 213 0.97 5.54 18.91
N THR A 214 1.62 5.41 20.06
CA THR A 214 1.74 6.48 21.06
C THR A 214 3.19 6.72 21.44
N PHE A 215 3.51 7.99 21.72
CA PHE A 215 4.85 8.46 22.02
C PHE A 215 4.91 9.02 23.44
N LEU A 216 5.91 8.56 24.20
CA LEU A 216 6.16 8.96 25.58
C LEU A 216 7.63 9.34 25.72
N ALA A 217 7.93 10.34 26.54
CA ALA A 217 9.29 10.76 26.84
C ALA A 217 9.42 11.06 28.34
N THR A 218 10.48 10.56 28.98
CA THR A 218 10.81 10.89 30.38
C THR A 218 11.84 12.01 30.51
N ALA A 219 12.55 12.32 29.42
CA ALA A 219 13.38 13.52 29.26
C ALA A 219 13.06 14.18 27.91
N GLY A 220 13.22 15.50 27.83
CA GLY A 220 12.71 16.32 26.75
C GLY A 220 11.18 16.46 26.77
N THR A 221 10.70 17.32 25.88
CA THR A 221 9.27 17.53 25.61
C THR A 221 9.00 17.22 24.14
N ILE A 222 8.00 16.37 23.89
CA ILE A 222 7.48 16.12 22.54
C ILE A 222 6.61 17.32 22.12
N THR A 223 7.00 17.97 21.03
CA THR A 223 6.34 19.15 20.45
C THR A 223 5.54 18.84 19.19
N SER A 224 5.77 17.70 18.54
CA SER A 224 4.91 17.15 17.49
C SER A 224 3.66 16.46 18.08
N THR A 225 2.86 15.82 17.21
CA THR A 225 1.79 14.90 17.67
C THR A 225 2.38 13.78 18.53
N ARG A 226 1.62 13.37 19.56
CA ARG A 226 2.00 12.30 20.51
C ARG A 226 1.41 10.94 20.16
N SER A 227 0.61 10.88 19.11
CA SER A 227 0.04 9.63 18.62
C SER A 227 -0.21 9.66 17.12
N TYR A 228 -0.34 8.48 16.55
CA TYR A 228 -0.66 8.25 15.16
C TYR A 228 -1.56 7.01 15.07
N THR A 229 -2.65 7.11 14.31
CA THR A 229 -3.52 5.96 14.01
C THR A 229 -3.20 5.47 12.61
N VAL A 230 -2.89 4.18 12.49
CA VAL A 230 -2.53 3.57 11.20
C VAL A 230 -3.78 3.51 10.31
N PRO A 231 -3.75 4.10 9.10
CA PRO A 231 -4.87 4.05 8.17
C PRO A 231 -4.99 2.67 7.51
N ASP A 232 -6.11 2.43 6.84
CA ASP A 232 -6.24 1.28 5.94
C ASP A 232 -5.38 1.51 4.69
N THR A 233 -4.43 0.62 4.45
CA THR A 233 -3.47 0.74 3.34
C THR A 233 -2.78 -0.59 3.07
N THR A 234 -2.45 -0.81 1.81
CA THR A 234 -1.61 -1.92 1.34
C THR A 234 -0.15 -1.52 1.20
N GLY A 235 0.33 -0.49 1.92
CA GLY A 235 1.74 -0.11 1.86
C GLY A 235 2.69 -1.13 2.49
N CYS A 236 3.93 -1.16 1.99
CA CYS A 236 4.98 -2.06 2.45
C CYS A 236 6.33 -1.35 2.51
N ARG A 237 7.12 -1.63 3.54
CA ARG A 237 8.45 -1.06 3.73
C ARG A 237 9.53 -1.94 3.12
N ILE A 238 10.31 -1.40 2.19
CA ILE A 238 11.55 -2.06 1.73
C ILE A 238 12.70 -1.84 2.70
N GLY A 239 13.65 -2.79 2.71
CA GLY A 239 14.80 -2.80 3.60
C GLY A 239 14.70 -3.92 4.63
N ASN A 240 15.41 -3.77 5.74
CA ASN A 240 15.50 -4.81 6.76
C ASN A 240 14.70 -4.46 8.00
N GLY A 241 14.14 -5.47 8.65
CA GLY A 241 13.56 -5.37 9.97
C GLY A 241 14.59 -5.20 11.08
N PRO A 242 14.14 -5.03 12.34
CA PRO A 242 15.02 -4.91 13.51
C PRO A 242 15.95 -6.13 13.71
N ASP A 243 15.54 -7.29 13.21
CA ASP A 243 16.30 -8.56 13.23
C ASP A 243 17.31 -8.69 12.08
N GLY A 244 17.37 -7.70 11.18
CA GLY A 244 18.24 -7.70 10.00
C GLY A 244 17.68 -8.52 8.84
N VAL A 245 16.50 -9.11 8.96
CA VAL A 245 15.85 -9.87 7.88
C VAL A 245 15.19 -8.89 6.89
N ALA A 246 15.37 -9.12 5.59
CA ALA A 246 14.78 -8.28 4.56
C ALA A 246 13.26 -8.47 4.48
N TYR A 247 12.53 -7.38 4.36
CA TYR A 247 11.10 -7.40 4.08
C TYR A 247 10.81 -7.77 2.63
N ALA A 248 9.85 -8.68 2.42
CA ALA A 248 9.48 -9.20 1.12
C ALA A 248 8.32 -8.38 0.50
N CYS A 249 8.59 -7.12 0.16
CA CYS A 249 7.62 -6.26 -0.51
C CYS A 249 7.60 -6.47 -2.03
N PRO A 250 6.42 -6.56 -2.64
CA PRO A 250 6.26 -6.44 -4.08
C PRO A 250 6.74 -5.09 -4.60
N ALA A 251 7.25 -5.06 -5.83
CA ALA A 251 7.85 -3.87 -6.42
C ALA A 251 6.89 -2.67 -6.49
N GLY A 252 5.59 -2.92 -6.72
CA GLY A 252 4.56 -1.87 -6.78
C GLY A 252 4.11 -1.33 -5.41
N ALA A 253 4.37 -2.05 -4.32
CA ALA A 253 3.91 -1.70 -2.96
C ALA A 253 5.04 -1.18 -2.05
N GLY A 254 6.30 -1.35 -2.46
CA GLY A 254 7.48 -1.11 -1.63
C GLY A 254 7.92 0.36 -1.56
N SER A 255 8.13 0.89 -0.35
CA SER A 255 8.74 2.21 -0.12
C SER A 255 9.65 2.22 1.11
N ALA A 256 10.85 2.80 0.99
CA ALA A 256 11.81 2.88 2.09
C ALA A 256 11.37 3.84 3.21
N SER A 257 10.39 4.71 2.92
CA SER A 257 9.81 5.64 3.87
C SER A 257 8.47 5.17 4.44
N PHE A 258 7.94 4.03 3.99
CA PHE A 258 6.68 3.50 4.51
C PHE A 258 6.78 3.20 6.02
N GLY A 259 5.72 3.54 6.75
CA GLY A 259 5.65 3.41 8.21
C GLY A 259 6.48 4.46 8.98
N ASN A 260 7.13 5.41 8.30
CA ASN A 260 7.84 6.50 8.97
C ASN A 260 6.86 7.55 9.53
N ILE A 261 7.06 7.88 10.80
CA ILE A 261 6.35 8.92 11.52
C ILE A 261 7.41 9.91 12.02
N SER A 262 7.30 11.17 11.62
CA SER A 262 8.20 12.23 12.10
C SER A 262 7.80 12.67 13.49
N VAL A 263 8.73 12.63 14.43
CA VAL A 263 8.54 13.10 15.81
C VAL A 263 9.53 14.22 16.09
N THR A 264 9.02 15.31 16.66
CA THR A 264 9.84 16.48 17.03
C THR A 264 9.83 16.64 18.54
N MET A 265 11.02 16.82 19.11
CA MET A 265 11.24 17.00 20.54
C MET A 265 12.17 18.19 20.81
N THR A 266 12.00 18.84 21.95
CA THR A 266 12.89 19.89 22.48
C THR A 266 13.43 19.48 23.85
N THR A 267 14.56 20.04 24.25
CA THR A 267 15.06 19.91 25.62
C THR A 267 14.10 20.57 26.63
N ASN A 268 14.11 20.10 27.87
CA ASN A 268 13.43 20.69 29.03
C ASN A 268 14.24 21.80 29.70
N ALA A 269 15.34 22.25 29.07
CA ALA A 269 16.15 23.35 29.57
C ALA A 269 15.33 24.61 29.85
N VAL A 270 15.57 25.23 31.00
CA VAL A 270 14.99 26.51 31.38
C VAL A 270 15.98 27.62 31.06
N PHE A 271 15.59 28.53 30.18
CA PHE A 271 16.33 29.76 29.90
C PHE A 271 16.06 30.82 30.96
N SER A 272 17.13 31.37 31.53
CA SER A 272 17.11 32.54 32.41
C SER A 272 17.86 33.68 31.72
N PRO A 273 17.22 34.83 31.43
CA PRO A 273 17.87 35.96 30.77
C PRO A 273 18.90 36.63 31.68
N SER A 274 19.81 37.40 31.09
CA SER A 274 20.73 38.22 31.87
C SER A 274 19.98 39.30 32.64
N ILE A 275 20.36 39.52 33.90
CA ILE A 275 19.80 40.60 34.72
C ILE A 275 20.91 41.53 35.21
N THR A 276 20.59 42.81 35.36
CA THR A 276 21.43 43.78 36.06
C THR A 276 21.00 43.83 37.52
N ASN A 277 21.91 43.51 38.42
CA ASN A 277 21.67 43.52 39.86
C ASN A 277 21.67 44.96 40.39
N ALA A 278 21.09 45.15 41.58
CA ALA A 278 20.99 46.45 42.23
C ALA A 278 22.36 47.08 42.57
N ASP A 279 23.43 46.27 42.62
CA ASP A 279 24.82 46.69 42.82
C ASP A 279 25.55 47.07 41.52
N GLY A 280 24.86 47.04 40.37
CA GLY A 280 25.42 47.34 39.06
C GLY A 280 26.14 46.17 38.38
N THR A 281 26.24 45.00 39.01
CA THR A 281 26.78 43.79 38.40
C THR A 281 25.78 43.15 37.44
N THR A 282 26.27 42.37 36.47
CA THR A 282 25.43 41.62 35.53
C THR A 282 25.51 40.13 35.82
N THR A 283 24.34 39.48 35.99
CA THR A 283 24.22 38.03 36.03
C THR A 283 24.04 37.55 34.60
N PRO A 284 24.93 36.70 34.06
CA PRO A 284 24.82 36.23 32.67
C PRO A 284 23.54 35.44 32.43
N ALA A 285 23.07 35.46 31.19
CA ALA A 285 22.02 34.55 30.77
C ALA A 285 22.49 33.10 30.93
N THR A 286 21.62 32.22 31.41
CA THR A 286 21.92 30.80 31.63
C THR A 286 20.84 29.93 31.03
N CYS A 287 21.23 28.77 30.52
CA CYS A 287 20.32 27.67 30.24
C CYS A 287 20.60 26.61 31.30
N SER A 288 19.61 26.29 32.12
CA SER A 288 19.75 25.28 33.16
C SER A 288 18.90 24.06 32.81
N ILE A 289 19.54 22.91 32.73
CA ILE A 289 18.90 21.60 32.81
C ILE A 289 19.25 21.02 34.19
N ALA A 290 18.44 20.10 34.70
CA ALA A 290 18.96 19.19 35.71
C ALA A 290 20.17 18.48 35.08
N THR A 291 21.38 18.79 35.55
CA THR A 291 22.64 18.31 34.97
C THR A 291 22.61 16.80 34.79
N GLY A 292 22.86 16.31 33.57
CA GLY A 292 22.86 14.88 33.27
C GLY A 292 21.48 14.25 33.10
N SER A 293 20.47 15.06 32.72
CA SER A 293 19.12 14.60 32.34
C SER A 293 19.20 13.60 31.19
N THR A 294 19.31 12.33 31.56
CA THR A 294 19.14 11.19 30.68
C THR A 294 17.74 10.68 30.88
N GLY A 295 17.09 10.30 29.79
CA GLY A 295 15.75 9.75 29.83
C GLY A 295 15.55 8.70 28.77
N ILE A 296 14.29 8.37 28.56
CA ILE A 296 13.85 7.33 27.65
C ILE A 296 12.73 7.92 26.80
N PHE A 297 12.82 7.68 25.49
CA PHE A 297 11.71 7.84 24.58
C PHE A 297 11.13 6.45 24.30
N THR A 298 9.83 6.30 24.52
CA THR A 298 9.11 5.03 24.40
C THR A 298 8.02 5.15 23.36
N VAL A 299 7.93 4.14 22.50
CA VAL A 299 6.84 3.97 21.54
C VAL A 299 6.02 2.76 21.96
N ASN A 300 4.73 2.95 22.19
CA ASN A 300 3.78 1.86 22.38
C ASN A 300 2.86 1.76 21.17
N VAL A 301 2.78 0.58 20.57
CA VAL A 301 1.92 0.26 19.44
C VAL A 301 0.85 -0.72 19.91
N THR A 302 -0.41 -0.32 19.88
CA THR A 302 -1.55 -1.13 20.29
C THR A 302 -2.39 -1.48 19.06
N SER A 303 -2.40 -2.74 18.66
CA SER A 303 -3.23 -3.22 17.55
C SER A 303 -4.71 -3.29 17.94
N PRO A 304 -5.66 -3.36 16.98
CA PRO A 304 -7.10 -3.48 17.28
C PRO A 304 -7.48 -4.73 18.08
N SER A 305 -6.67 -5.79 18.03
CA SER A 305 -6.85 -7.01 18.83
C SER A 305 -6.39 -6.85 20.29
N GLY A 306 -5.81 -5.70 20.64
CA GLY A 306 -5.30 -5.39 21.98
C GLY A 306 -3.85 -5.81 22.23
N VAL A 307 -3.17 -6.39 21.23
CA VAL A 307 -1.73 -6.71 21.37
C VAL A 307 -0.93 -5.41 21.41
N VAL A 308 -0.09 -5.27 22.43
CA VAL A 308 0.80 -4.13 22.64
C VAL A 308 2.24 -4.55 22.33
N THR A 309 2.91 -3.78 21.46
CA THR A 309 4.36 -3.89 21.23
C THR A 309 5.03 -2.58 21.65
N THR A 310 6.14 -2.69 22.38
CA THR A 310 6.86 -1.54 22.92
C THR A 310 8.33 -1.57 22.52
N ASN A 311 8.88 -0.41 22.15
CA ASN A 311 10.32 -0.22 22.01
C ASN A 311 10.71 1.14 22.60
N SER A 312 11.97 1.28 22.98
CA SER A 312 12.49 2.51 23.59
C SER A 312 13.96 2.75 23.29
N VAL A 313 14.34 4.02 23.21
CA VAL A 313 15.73 4.46 23.09
C VAL A 313 16.07 5.51 24.14
N GLY A 314 17.36 5.65 24.46
CA GLY A 314 17.83 6.70 25.35
C GLY A 314 17.63 8.09 24.76
N VAL A 315 17.42 9.06 25.64
CA VAL A 315 17.39 10.50 25.34
C VAL A 315 18.47 11.18 26.18
N THR A 316 19.22 12.09 25.57
CA THR A 316 20.22 12.93 26.24
C THR A 316 19.95 14.40 25.93
N GLU A 317 19.88 15.23 26.97
CA GLU A 317 19.73 16.69 26.89
C GLU A 317 21.04 17.46 27.07
#